data_AF-C7RUZ8-F1
#
_entry.id   AF-C7RUZ8-F1
#
_cell.length_a   1.000
_cell.length_b   1.000
_cell.length_c   1.000
_cell.angle_alpha   90.00
_cell.angle_beta   90.00
_cell.angle_gamma   90.00
#
_symmetry.space_group_name_H-M   'P 1'
#
loop_
_entity.id
_entity.type
_entity.pdbx_description
1 polymer ?
#
loop_
_entity_poly.entity_id
_entity_poly.type
_entity_poly.pdbx_seq_one_letter_code
_entity_poly.pdbx_strand_id
1 'polypeptide(L)'
;MSLAANVGLLLSEWISFLLVAVPPRSRRTFVELLIGCMLNPEGWVTRAIGAIRREAHWATYYKLIERANVSVTELSLRLLQLVLTVCPTELVTLILDDTLVPRGAKVGPGISIKHDHSCVPPTFLMFQCSQNLMA
;
A
#
# COMPACT_ATOMS: atom_id res chain seq x y z
N MET A 1 12.92 4.11 -28.81
CA MET A 1 11.77 4.59 -28.01
C MET A 1 12.24 5.72 -27.11
N SER A 2 11.41 6.73 -26.84
CA SER A 2 11.78 7.80 -25.91
C SER A 2 11.87 7.27 -24.47
N LEU A 3 12.61 7.96 -23.60
CA LEU A 3 12.66 7.64 -22.18
C LEU A 3 11.26 7.55 -21.57
N ALA A 4 10.39 8.51 -21.90
CA ALA A 4 9.00 8.53 -21.44
C ALA A 4 8.20 7.29 -21.88
N ALA A 5 8.40 6.82 -23.13
CA ALA A 5 7.74 5.63 -23.62
C ALA A 5 8.22 4.36 -22.89
N ASN A 6 9.52 4.27 -22.59
CA ASN A 6 10.07 3.14 -21.84
C ASN A 6 9.58 3.13 -20.39
N VAL A 7 9.56 4.29 -19.72
CA VAL A 7 9.02 4.42 -18.36
C VAL A 7 7.54 4.07 -18.33
N GLY A 8 6.76 4.55 -19.30
CA GLY A 8 5.35 4.20 -19.42
C GLY A 8 5.11 2.70 -19.60
N LEU A 9 5.93 2.04 -20.43
CA LEU A 9 5.86 0.59 -20.64
C LEU A 9 6.16 -0.18 -19.34
N LEU A 10 7.27 0.13 -18.67
CA LEU A 10 7.67 -0.55 -17.43
C LEU A 10 6.65 -0.36 -16.31
N LEU A 11 6.17 0.87 -16.11
CA LEU A 11 5.11 1.14 -15.12
C LEU A 11 3.83 0.37 -15.44
N SER A 12 3.45 0.30 -16.71
CA SER A 12 2.28 -0.48 -17.16
C SER A 12 2.45 -1.96 -16.86
N GLU A 13 3.61 -2.54 -17.15
CA GLU A 13 3.93 -3.95 -16.86
C GLU A 13 3.88 -4.25 -15.36
N TRP A 14 4.54 -3.41 -14.56
CA TRP A 14 4.61 -3.58 -13.10
C TRP A 14 3.24 -3.43 -12.44
N ILE A 15 2.47 -2.43 -12.83
CA ILE A 15 1.09 -2.26 -12.34
C ILE A 15 0.22 -3.45 -12.76
N SER A 16 0.35 -3.90 -14.01
CA SER A 16 -0.41 -5.06 -14.51
C SER A 16 -0.09 -6.34 -13.73
N PHE A 17 1.16 -6.53 -13.33
CA PHE A 17 1.58 -7.64 -12.48
C PHE A 17 0.87 -7.61 -11.12
N LEU A 18 0.80 -6.43 -10.49
CA LEU A 18 0.10 -6.25 -9.20
C LEU A 18 -1.42 -6.45 -9.33
N LEU A 19 -2.02 -6.06 -10.45
CA LEU A 19 -3.46 -6.13 -10.67
C LEU A 19 -4.04 -7.55 -10.67
N VAL A 20 -3.20 -8.58 -10.75
CA VAL A 20 -3.61 -9.98 -10.55
C VAL A 20 -4.22 -10.17 -9.16
N ALA A 21 -3.70 -9.46 -8.14
CA ALA A 21 -4.20 -9.50 -6.76
C ALA A 21 -5.50 -8.70 -6.55
N VAL A 22 -5.93 -7.92 -7.54
CA VAL A 22 -7.02 -6.96 -7.41
C VAL A 22 -8.28 -7.46 -8.13
N PRO A 23 -9.46 -7.46 -7.47
CA PRO A 23 -10.72 -7.84 -8.10
C PRO A 23 -10.96 -7.03 -9.39
N PRO A 24 -11.37 -7.66 -10.52
CA PRO A 24 -11.53 -6.98 -11.80
C PRO A 24 -12.35 -5.68 -11.75
N ARG A 25 -13.43 -5.66 -10.96
CA ARG A 25 -14.30 -4.49 -10.78
C ARG A 25 -13.62 -3.30 -10.09
N SER A 26 -12.55 -3.56 -9.34
CA SER A 26 -11.82 -2.56 -8.54
C SER A 26 -10.53 -2.09 -9.19
N ARG A 27 -10.03 -2.80 -10.22
CA ARG A 27 -8.71 -2.56 -10.83
C ARG A 27 -8.51 -1.12 -11.28
N ARG A 28 -9.49 -0.53 -11.98
CA ARG A 28 -9.39 0.85 -12.46
C ARG A 28 -9.23 1.84 -11.31
N THR A 29 -10.13 1.82 -10.33
CA THR A 29 -10.07 2.72 -9.17
C THR A 29 -8.80 2.48 -8.34
N PHE A 30 -8.32 1.24 -8.28
CA PHE A 30 -7.05 0.89 -7.65
C PHE A 30 -5.86 1.54 -8.36
N VAL A 31 -5.79 1.44 -9.70
CA VAL A 31 -4.72 2.08 -10.50
C VAL A 31 -4.77 3.60 -10.35
N GLU A 32 -5.95 4.19 -10.45
CA GLU A 32 -6.16 5.63 -10.25
C GLU A 32 -5.60 6.05 -8.88
N LEU A 33 -6.00 5.36 -7.80
CA LEU A 33 -5.53 5.67 -6.45
C LEU A 33 -4.03 5.43 -6.26
N LEU A 34 -3.49 4.33 -6.79
CA LEU A 34 -2.06 4.00 -6.72
C LEU A 34 -1.22 5.10 -7.37
N ILE A 35 -1.61 5.56 -8.56
CA ILE A 35 -0.95 6.67 -9.25
C ILE A 35 -1.06 7.95 -8.42
N GLY A 36 -2.23 8.24 -7.86
CA GLY A 36 -2.41 9.37 -6.97
C GLY A 36 -1.47 9.35 -5.76
N CYS A 37 -1.27 8.18 -5.15
CA CYS A 37 -0.32 8.00 -4.04
C CYS A 37 1.14 8.15 -4.49
N MET A 38 1.49 7.71 -5.69
CA MET A 38 2.85 7.92 -6.24
C MET A 38 3.13 9.40 -6.52
N LEU A 39 2.10 10.18 -6.89
CA LEU A 39 2.22 11.62 -7.13
C LEU A 39 2.15 12.46 -5.84
N ASN A 40 1.61 11.91 -4.75
CA ASN A 40 1.48 12.60 -3.47
C ASN A 40 2.05 11.74 -2.32
N PRO A 41 3.32 11.98 -1.92
CA PRO A 41 3.98 11.19 -0.88
C PRO A 41 3.55 11.57 0.54
N GLU A 42 2.68 12.57 0.73
CA GLU A 42 2.28 13.04 2.07
C GLU A 42 1.34 12.06 2.79
N GLY A 43 0.85 11.02 2.10
CA GLY A 43 0.05 9.94 2.69
C GLY A 43 -1.44 10.25 2.86
N TRP A 44 -1.90 11.44 2.46
CA TRP A 44 -3.32 11.81 2.56
C TRP A 44 -4.08 11.33 1.32
N VAL A 45 -5.00 10.37 1.50
CA VAL A 45 -5.85 9.82 0.43
C VAL A 45 -6.56 10.91 -0.37
N THR A 46 -7.10 11.94 0.31
CA THR A 46 -7.77 13.06 -0.35
C THR A 46 -6.84 13.84 -1.28
N ARG A 47 -5.58 14.02 -0.88
CA ARG A 47 -4.57 14.72 -1.70
C ARG A 47 -4.12 13.85 -2.87
N ALA A 48 -3.94 12.54 -2.65
CA ALA A 48 -3.66 11.58 -3.71
C ALA A 48 -4.75 11.58 -4.80
N ILE A 49 -6.03 11.53 -4.41
CA ILE A 49 -7.16 11.61 -5.36
C ILE A 49 -7.21 12.99 -6.05
N GLY A 50 -6.84 14.06 -5.34
CA GLY A 50 -6.76 15.40 -5.92
C GLY A 50 -5.63 15.58 -6.94
N ALA A 51 -4.59 14.74 -6.90
CA ALA A 51 -3.43 14.81 -7.78
C ALA A 51 -3.65 14.17 -9.16
N ILE A 52 -4.78 13.49 -9.37
CA ILE A 52 -5.08 12.75 -10.60
C ILE A 52 -6.32 13.31 -11.31
N ARG A 53 -6.41 13.07 -12.62
CA ARG A 53 -7.67 13.21 -13.34
C ARG A 53 -8.58 12.02 -12.98
N ARG A 54 -9.35 12.17 -11.90
CA ARG A 54 -10.31 11.16 -11.47
C ARG A 54 -11.40 10.95 -12.51
N GLU A 55 -11.71 9.68 -12.79
CA GLU A 55 -12.88 9.33 -13.59
C GLU A 55 -13.99 8.70 -12.73
N ALA A 56 -13.63 8.11 -11.58
CA ALA A 56 -14.58 7.64 -10.58
C ALA A 56 -15.09 8.74 -9.63
N HIS A 57 -16.24 8.49 -9.00
CA HIS A 57 -16.76 9.33 -7.92
C HIS A 57 -15.95 9.14 -6.63
N TRP A 58 -15.84 10.19 -5.80
CA TRP A 58 -15.11 10.15 -4.52
C TRP A 58 -15.47 8.95 -3.65
N ALA A 59 -16.77 8.66 -3.53
CA ALA A 59 -17.27 7.53 -2.75
C ALA A 59 -16.73 6.16 -3.23
N THR A 60 -16.36 6.02 -4.50
CA THR A 60 -15.81 4.76 -5.05
C THR A 60 -14.42 4.47 -4.49
N TYR A 61 -13.58 5.50 -4.32
CA TYR A 61 -12.25 5.35 -3.70
C TYR A 61 -12.37 5.00 -2.22
N TYR A 62 -13.28 5.64 -1.49
CA TYR A 62 -13.54 5.27 -0.10
C TYR A 62 -14.05 3.84 0.03
N LYS A 63 -14.98 3.41 -0.83
CA LYS A 63 -15.43 2.01 -0.87
C LYS A 63 -14.31 1.05 -1.23
N LEU A 64 -13.36 1.45 -2.09
CA LEU A 64 -12.19 0.64 -2.39
C LEU A 64 -11.37 0.39 -1.12
N ILE A 65 -11.05 1.44 -0.36
CA ILE A 65 -10.21 1.35 0.84
C ILE A 65 -10.96 0.64 1.99
N GLU A 66 -12.22 0.97 2.19
CA GLU A 66 -13.01 0.46 3.31
C GLU A 66 -13.54 -0.95 3.08
N ARG A 67 -13.92 -1.29 1.84
CA ARG A 67 -14.76 -2.46 1.54
C ARG A 67 -14.28 -3.34 0.40
N ALA A 68 -13.32 -2.90 -0.42
CA ALA A 68 -12.89 -3.78 -1.49
C ALA A 68 -12.11 -4.94 -0.89
N ASN A 69 -12.40 -6.13 -1.40
CA ASN A 69 -11.74 -7.37 -1.02
C ASN A 69 -10.35 -7.47 -1.68
N VAL A 70 -9.58 -6.38 -1.64
CA VAL A 70 -8.19 -6.37 -2.08
C VAL A 70 -7.39 -7.00 -0.96
N SER A 71 -6.93 -8.23 -1.19
CA SER A 71 -6.09 -8.93 -0.22
C SER A 71 -4.74 -8.21 -0.13
N VAL A 72 -4.48 -7.61 1.03
CA VAL A 72 -3.18 -6.99 1.33
C VAL A 72 -2.08 -8.03 1.26
N THR A 73 -2.34 -9.26 1.72
CA THR A 73 -1.41 -10.39 1.66
C THR A 73 -1.05 -10.74 0.22
N GLU A 74 -2.05 -10.96 -0.65
CA GLU A 74 -1.79 -11.31 -2.05
C GLU A 74 -1.07 -10.16 -2.77
N LEU A 75 -1.47 -8.92 -2.52
CA LEU A 75 -0.80 -7.75 -3.09
C LEU A 75 0.66 -7.66 -2.64
N SER A 76 0.94 -7.95 -1.36
CA SER A 76 2.31 -7.95 -0.81
C SER A 76 3.16 -9.07 -1.42
N LEU A 77 2.59 -10.28 -1.58
CA LEU A 77 3.26 -11.39 -2.24
C LEU A 77 3.56 -11.07 -3.71
N ARG A 78 2.62 -10.46 -4.43
CA ARG A 78 2.85 -10.00 -5.81
C ARG A 78 3.91 -8.92 -5.89
N LEU A 79 3.92 -7.97 -4.96
CA LEU A 79 4.98 -6.96 -4.93
C LEU A 79 6.36 -7.59 -4.68
N LEU A 80 6.46 -8.53 -3.74
CA LEU A 80 7.70 -9.26 -3.49
C LEU A 80 8.16 -10.05 -4.73
N GLN A 81 7.25 -10.77 -5.38
CA GLN A 81 7.54 -11.48 -6.63
C GLN A 81 8.04 -10.53 -7.72
N LEU A 82 7.38 -9.39 -7.89
CA LEU A 82 7.81 -8.37 -8.85
C LEU A 82 9.22 -7.86 -8.54
N VAL A 83 9.52 -7.54 -7.28
CA VAL A 83 10.86 -7.10 -6.88
C VAL A 83 11.91 -8.16 -7.20
N LEU A 84 11.64 -9.43 -6.89
CA LEU A 84 12.57 -10.53 -7.21
C LEU A 84 12.74 -10.75 -8.72
N THR A 85 11.69 -10.50 -9.53
CA THR A 85 11.80 -10.60 -11.00
C THR A 85 12.58 -9.45 -11.63
N VAL A 86 12.44 -8.24 -11.10
CA VAL A 86 13.11 -7.04 -11.62
C VAL A 86 14.54 -6.94 -11.12
N CYS A 87 14.79 -7.43 -9.90
CA CYS A 87 16.09 -7.46 -9.25
C CYS A 87 16.49 -8.91 -8.95
N PRO A 88 16.82 -9.72 -9.96
CA PRO A 88 17.24 -11.10 -9.75
C PRO A 88 18.52 -11.11 -8.91
N THR A 89 18.51 -11.91 -7.84
CA THR A 89 19.65 -12.07 -6.94
C THR A 89 19.77 -13.53 -6.50
N GLU A 90 21.01 -14.00 -6.35
CA GLU A 90 21.29 -15.34 -5.83
C GLU A 90 21.12 -15.42 -4.30
N LEU A 91 21.22 -14.28 -3.62
CA LEU A 91 21.08 -14.15 -2.18
C LEU A 91 20.04 -13.07 -1.84
N VAL A 92 19.03 -13.45 -1.06
CA VAL A 92 18.02 -12.54 -0.51
C VAL A 92 18.30 -12.36 0.98
N THR A 93 18.61 -11.12 1.38
CA THR A 93 18.71 -10.77 2.81
C THR A 93 17.37 -10.21 3.27
N LEU A 94 16.70 -10.92 4.17
CA LEU A 94 15.42 -10.49 4.74
C LEU A 94 15.68 -9.73 6.05
N ILE A 95 15.44 -8.43 6.03
CA ILE A 95 15.48 -7.58 7.23
C ILE A 95 14.05 -7.46 7.76
N LEU A 96 13.83 -7.98 8.96
CA LEU A 96 12.55 -7.90 9.65
C LEU A 96 12.67 -6.85 10.76
N ASP A 97 11.78 -5.87 10.71
CA ASP A 97 11.64 -4.84 11.73
C ASP A 97 10.16 -4.57 11.98
N ASP A 98 9.79 -4.39 13.24
CA ASP A 98 8.43 -4.06 13.63
C ASP A 98 8.29 -2.55 13.70
N THR A 99 7.75 -1.94 12.65
CA THR A 99 7.49 -0.51 12.67
C THR A 99 6.20 -0.20 13.38
N LEU A 100 6.31 0.60 14.43
CA LEU A 100 5.16 1.23 15.03
C LEU A 100 4.72 2.50 14.21
N VAL A 101 3.61 2.45 13.44
CA VAL A 101 2.66 3.55 13.08
C VAL A 101 1.71 4.09 14.22
N PRO A 102 2.07 5.17 14.94
CA PRO A 102 1.28 5.71 16.05
C PRO A 102 -0.04 6.32 15.56
N ARG A 103 -1.09 6.31 16.40
CA ARG A 103 -2.40 6.88 16.05
C ARG A 103 -3.00 7.66 17.20
N GLY A 104 -3.56 8.84 16.89
CA GLY A 104 -4.37 9.61 17.84
C GLY A 104 -5.82 9.10 17.97
N ALA A 105 -6.30 8.31 17.01
CA ALA A 105 -7.64 7.75 17.03
C ALA A 105 -7.73 6.58 18.02
N LYS A 106 -8.81 6.53 18.81
CA LYS A 106 -9.07 5.45 19.78
C LYS A 106 -9.76 4.22 19.16
N VAL A 107 -10.29 4.36 17.95
CA VAL A 107 -11.07 3.33 17.26
C VAL A 107 -10.63 3.27 15.80
N GLY A 108 -10.39 2.06 15.30
CA GLY A 108 -10.04 1.80 13.92
C GLY A 108 -9.48 0.38 13.73
N PRO A 109 -9.35 -0.09 12.49
CA PRO A 109 -8.83 -1.43 12.20
C PRO A 109 -7.41 -1.59 12.76
N GLY A 110 -7.19 -2.64 13.56
CA GLY A 110 -5.88 -2.94 14.15
C GLY A 110 -5.36 -1.90 15.15
N ILE A 111 -6.21 -0.95 15.58
CA ILE A 111 -5.85 0.03 16.61
C ILE A 111 -5.88 -0.62 17.99
N SER A 112 -4.77 -0.53 18.72
CA SER A 112 -4.61 -1.06 20.07
C SER A 112 -3.55 -0.24 20.83
N ILE A 113 -3.55 -0.34 22.16
CA ILE A 113 -2.45 0.21 22.96
C ILE A 113 -1.31 -0.82 22.92
N LYS A 114 -0.12 -0.39 22.54
CA LYS A 114 1.09 -1.23 22.54
C LYS A 114 2.22 -0.57 23.35
N HIS A 115 3.12 -1.40 23.84
CA HIS A 115 4.34 -0.96 24.48
C HIS A 115 5.30 -0.40 23.43
N ASP A 116 5.79 0.82 23.67
CA ASP A 116 6.91 1.39 22.94
C ASP A 116 8.21 0.94 23.59
N HIS A 117 8.86 -0.03 22.94
CA HIS A 117 10.15 -0.58 23.36
C HIS A 117 11.35 0.29 22.96
N SER A 118 11.12 1.39 22.23
CA SER A 118 12.19 2.34 21.87
C SER A 118 12.57 3.27 23.03
N CYS A 119 11.71 3.39 24.04
CA CYS A 119 11.92 4.23 25.21
C CYS A 119 12.22 3.40 26.48
N VAL A 120 13.10 3.92 27.34
CA VAL A 120 13.38 3.35 28.67
C VAL A 120 13.17 4.45 29.74
N PRO A 121 12.16 4.34 30.63
CA PRO A 121 11.22 3.22 30.76
C PRO A 121 10.19 3.16 29.61
N PRO A 122 9.61 1.97 29.33
CA PRO A 122 8.67 1.80 28.23
C PRO A 122 7.41 2.65 28.44
N THR A 123 6.99 3.36 27.40
CA THR A 123 5.72 4.09 27.37
C THR A 123 4.66 3.30 26.61
N PHE A 124 3.40 3.60 26.85
CA PHE A 124 2.29 3.03 26.09
C PHE A 124 1.81 4.03 25.06
N LEU A 125 1.68 3.58 23.81
CA LEU A 125 1.18 4.41 22.72
C LEU A 125 0.00 3.73 22.05
N MET A 126 -0.96 4.54 21.60
CA MET A 126 -2.05 4.08 20.76
C MET A 126 -1.54 3.87 19.34
N PHE A 127 -1.86 2.72 18.77
CA PHE A 127 -1.07 2.13 17.71
C PHE A 127 -1.91 1.39 16.67
N GLN A 128 -1.69 1.57 15.36
CA GLN A 128 -2.31 0.70 14.34
C GLN A 128 -1.31 -0.35 13.84
N CYS A 129 -1.61 -1.62 14.10
CA CYS A 129 -0.83 -2.73 13.55
C CYS A 129 -1.32 -3.10 12.14
N SER A 130 -0.40 -3.13 11.18
CA SER A 130 -0.61 -3.66 9.83
C SER A 130 -0.56 -5.20 9.79
N GLN A 131 -0.08 -5.85 10.84
CA GLN A 131 -0.03 -7.31 10.94
C GLN A 131 -1.35 -7.87 11.49
N ASN A 132 -2.31 -8.08 10.58
CA ASN A 132 -3.22 -9.22 10.63
C ASN A 132 -2.97 -10.05 9.36
N LEU A 133 -1.71 -10.40 9.11
CA LEU A 133 -1.27 -11.10 7.89
C LEU A 133 -1.00 -12.59 8.11
N MET A 134 -1.07 -13.09 9.35
CA MET A 134 -0.86 -14.49 9.71
C MET A 134 -1.81 -14.93 10.84
N ALA A 135 -3.10 -14.91 10.55
CA ALA A 135 -4.11 -15.65 11.32
C ALA A 135 -4.97 -16.45 10.35
#